data_AF-A0AB74M6Q3-F1
#
_entry.id   AF-A0AB74M6Q3-F1
#
_cell.length_a   1.000
_cell.length_b   1.000
_cell.length_c   1.000
_cell.angle_alpha   90.00
_cell.angle_beta   90.00
_cell.angle_gamma   90.00
#
_symmetry.space_group_name_H-M   'P 1'
#
loop_
_entity.id
_entity.type
_entity.pdbx_description
1 polymer ?
#
loop_
_entity_poly.entity_id
_entity_poly.type
_entity_poly.pdbx_seq_one_letter_code
_entity_poly.pdbx_strand_id
1 'polypeptide(L)'
;ELVNGQFVFGLYWPVSQWASGAAANSMLASFFLQTDASNLNLMHHKGTSNAQLGTFGAFDHNWHTVVFRFAGNNSERVVPVIDG
;
A
#
# COMPACT_ATOMS: atom_id res chain seq x y z
N GLU A 1 -21.10 -4.90 3.00
CA GLU A 1 -21.73 -3.90 2.10
C GLU A 1 -20.67 -2.87 1.73
N LEU A 2 -20.72 -2.33 0.52
CA LEU A 2 -19.77 -1.32 0.04
C LEU A 2 -20.12 0.07 0.61
N VAL A 3 -19.16 0.71 1.27
CA VAL A 3 -19.26 2.10 1.75
C VAL A 3 -18.13 2.92 1.13
N ASN A 4 -18.46 4.01 0.44
CA ASN A 4 -17.45 4.85 -0.21
C ASN A 4 -16.49 5.48 0.82
N GLY A 5 -15.18 5.32 0.60
CA GLY A 5 -14.14 5.88 1.45
C GLY A 5 -13.85 5.08 2.73
N GLN A 6 -14.46 3.90 2.92
CA GLN A 6 -14.24 3.08 4.11
C GLN A 6 -12.87 2.40 4.08
N PHE A 7 -12.16 2.47 5.20
CA PHE A 7 -10.87 1.81 5.37
C PHE A 7 -11.06 0.33 5.74
N VAL A 8 -10.15 -0.52 5.27
CA VAL A 8 -10.13 -1.95 5.62
C VAL A 8 -8.96 -2.27 6.55
N PHE A 9 -7.71 -2.04 6.11
CA PHE A 9 -6.52 -2.18 6.96
C PHE A 9 -5.37 -1.29 6.50
N GLY A 10 -4.35 -1.12 7.35
CA GLY A 10 -3.08 -0.45 7.02
C GLY A 10 -1.85 -1.29 7.42
N LEU A 11 -0.83 -1.29 6.56
CA LEU A 11 0.48 -1.89 6.79
C LEU A 11 1.53 -0.78 6.90
N TYR A 12 2.02 -0.59 8.13
CA TYR A 12 3.02 0.41 8.46
C TYR A 12 4.27 -0.28 9.01
N TRP A 13 5.40 -0.07 8.35
CA TRP A 13 6.69 -0.60 8.78
C TRP A 13 7.72 0.52 8.84
N PRO A 14 7.84 1.21 9.98
CA PRO A 14 8.87 2.22 10.18
C PRO A 14 10.25 1.56 10.29
N VAL A 15 11.27 2.27 9.82
CA VAL A 15 12.68 1.91 10.02
C VAL A 15 13.41 3.04 10.72
N SER A 16 14.38 2.68 11.56
CA SER A 16 15.18 3.67 12.31
C SER A 16 16.07 4.52 11.39
N GLN A 17 16.49 3.95 10.25
CA GLN A 17 17.28 4.63 9.22
C GLN A 17 17.24 3.84 7.91
N TRP A 18 17.34 4.55 6.79
CA TRP A 18 17.68 3.96 5.49
C TRP A 18 19.16 3.63 5.40
N ALA A 19 19.53 2.74 4.48
CA ALA A 19 20.94 2.47 4.16
C ALA A 19 21.69 3.72 3.65
N SER A 20 20.98 4.69 3.07
CA SER A 20 21.52 6.01 2.70
C SER A 20 21.77 6.94 3.88
N GLY A 21 21.31 6.59 5.09
CA GLY A 21 21.40 7.41 6.30
C GLY A 21 20.22 8.36 6.53
N ALA A 22 19.21 8.38 5.65
CA ALA A 22 17.98 9.15 5.90
C ALA A 22 17.17 8.56 7.07
N ALA A 23 16.76 9.39 8.03
CA ALA A 23 16.17 8.94 9.30
C ALA A 23 14.72 9.43 9.56
N ALA A 24 14.34 10.61 9.08
CA ALA A 24 13.02 11.16 9.39
C ALA A 24 11.91 10.43 8.64
N ASN A 25 10.90 9.93 9.37
CA ASN A 25 9.68 9.28 8.84
C ASN A 25 9.94 8.19 7.78
N SER A 26 11.04 7.46 7.94
CA SER A 26 11.45 6.41 7.00
C SER A 26 10.58 5.17 7.17
N MET A 27 9.90 4.74 6.11
CA MET A 27 9.00 3.58 6.15
C MET A 27 9.28 2.63 4.99
N LEU A 28 9.50 1.35 5.30
CA LEU A 28 9.54 0.28 4.29
C LEU A 28 8.16 -0.01 3.71
N ALA A 29 7.12 0.20 4.52
CA ALA A 29 5.73 0.07 4.11
C ALA A 29 4.90 1.19 4.74
N SER A 30 4.04 1.79 3.93
CA SER A 30 3.05 2.78 4.35
C SER A 30 1.81 2.60 3.47
N PHE A 31 1.25 1.40 3.47
CA PHE A 31 0.18 1.02 2.55
C PHE A 31 -1.13 0.84 3.30
N PHE A 32 -2.25 1.09 2.64
CA PHE A 32 -3.57 0.83 3.21
C PHE A 32 -4.56 0.44 2.13
N LEU A 33 -5.64 -0.21 2.55
CA LEU A 33 -6.77 -0.52 1.68
C LEU A 33 -7.95 0.38 2.00
N GLN A 34 -8.58 0.88 0.95
CA GLN A 34 -9.75 1.73 1.05
C GLN A 34 -10.71 1.45 -0.10
N THR A 35 -12.00 1.43 0.20
CA THR A 35 -13.04 1.35 -0.83
C THR A 35 -13.29 2.71 -1.47
N ASP A 36 -13.62 2.72 -2.74
CA ASP A 36 -14.26 3.86 -3.39
C ASP A 36 -15.76 3.58 -3.64
N ALA A 37 -16.39 4.28 -4.57
CA ALA A 37 -17.80 4.06 -4.92
C ALA A 37 -18.09 2.71 -5.60
N SER A 38 -17.07 1.93 -5.97
CA SER A 38 -17.21 0.65 -6.68
C SER A 38 -16.15 -0.41 -6.34
N ASN A 39 -14.94 -0.01 -5.96
CA ASN A 39 -13.77 -0.87 -5.92
C ASN A 39 -13.14 -0.94 -4.53
N LEU A 40 -12.30 -1.97 -4.33
CA LEU A 40 -11.31 -2.03 -3.26
C LEU A 40 -9.93 -1.63 -3.82
N ASN A 41 -9.30 -0.61 -3.24
CA ASN A 41 -8.06 -0.04 -3.77
C ASN A 41 -6.88 -0.22 -2.82
N LEU A 42 -5.71 -0.50 -3.40
CA LEU A 42 -4.43 -0.46 -2.70
C LEU A 42 -3.85 0.95 -2.79
N MET A 43 -3.58 1.54 -1.64
CA MET A 43 -3.14 2.92 -1.50
C MET A 43 -1.78 3.00 -0.79
N HIS A 44 -1.00 4.01 -1.14
CA HIS A 44 0.23 4.42 -0.47
C HIS A 44 -0.04 5.70 0.30
N HIS A 45 0.12 5.64 1.62
CA HIS A 45 0.11 6.79 2.50
C HIS A 45 1.47 7.48 2.44
N LYS A 46 1.57 8.53 1.62
CA LYS A 46 2.81 9.29 1.41
C LYS A 46 2.58 10.79 1.63
N GLY A 47 3.45 11.43 2.40
CA GLY A 47 3.57 12.89 2.54
C GLY A 47 2.25 13.66 2.52
N THR A 48 2.11 14.60 1.59
CA THR A 48 0.96 15.51 1.47
C THR A 48 -0.26 14.91 0.80
N SER A 49 -0.13 13.78 0.09
CA SER A 49 -1.25 13.16 -0.61
C SER A 49 -1.03 11.66 -0.83
N ASN A 50 -2.04 10.89 -0.44
CA ASN A 50 -2.07 9.46 -0.69
C ASN A 50 -2.11 9.18 -2.19
N ALA A 51 -1.47 8.09 -2.62
CA ALA A 51 -1.45 7.66 -4.02
C ALA A 51 -2.04 6.27 -4.15
N GLN A 52 -2.92 6.06 -5.13
CA GLN A 52 -3.38 4.73 -5.49
C GLN A 52 -2.24 3.98 -6.21
N LEU A 53 -1.95 2.78 -5.74
CA LEU A 53 -0.95 1.88 -6.33
C LEU A 53 -1.58 0.83 -7.25
N GLY A 54 -2.85 0.52 -7.03
CA GLY A 54 -3.59 -0.47 -7.80
C GLY A 54 -5.00 -0.68 -7.25
N THR A 55 -5.71 -1.65 -7.81
CA THR A 55 -7.07 -2.02 -7.41
C THR A 55 -7.21 -3.53 -7.42
N PHE A 56 -8.02 -4.05 -6.50
CA PHE A 56 -8.49 -5.44 -6.50
C PHE A 56 -9.71 -5.61 -7.43
N GLY A 57 -10.17 -4.51 -8.04
CA GLY A 57 -11.39 -4.47 -8.85
C GLY A 57 -12.63 -4.17 -8.01
N ALA A 58 -13.79 -4.59 -8.53
CA ALA A 58 -15.07 -4.38 -7.86
C ALA A 58 -15.04 -4.96 -6.44
N PHE A 59 -15.56 -4.21 -5.47
CA PHE A 59 -15.62 -4.68 -4.09
C PHE A 59 -16.46 -5.94 -3.98
N ASP A 60 -15.90 -6.98 -3.37
CA ASP A 60 -16.58 -8.22 -3.04
C ASP A 60 -16.13 -8.74 -1.65
N HIS A 61 -16.52 -9.97 -1.31
CA HIS A 61 -16.12 -10.65 -0.07
C HIS A 61 -15.28 -11.91 -0.34
N ASN A 62 -14.66 -12.00 -1.51
CA ASN A 62 -13.78 -13.09 -1.89
C ASN A 62 -12.40 -12.91 -1.23
N TRP A 63 -11.61 -13.98 -1.26
CA TRP A 63 -10.22 -13.90 -0.84
C TRP A 63 -9.38 -13.22 -1.91
N HIS A 64 -8.54 -12.27 -1.46
CA HIS A 64 -7.57 -11.57 -2.29
C HIS A 64 -6.16 -11.74 -1.72
N THR A 65 -5.15 -11.49 -2.56
CA THR A 65 -3.74 -11.50 -2.14
C THR A 65 -3.04 -10.23 -2.59
N VAL A 66 -2.09 -9.77 -1.78
CA VAL A 66 -1.20 -8.67 -2.17
C VAL A 66 0.21 -8.96 -1.70
N VAL A 67 1.19 -8.77 -2.59
CA VAL A 67 2.62 -8.95 -2.31
C VAL A 67 3.38 -7.69 -2.70
N PHE A 68 4.28 -7.23 -1.83
CA PHE A 68 5.16 -6.10 -2.10
C PHE A 68 6.56 -6.61 -2.46
N ARG A 69 6.91 -6.55 -3.76
CA ARG A 69 8.21 -7.04 -4.25
C ARG A 69 9.24 -5.92 -4.26
N PHE A 70 10.29 -6.08 -3.47
CA PHE A 70 11.46 -5.21 -3.44
C PHE A 70 12.47 -5.65 -4.51
N ALA A 71 13.02 -4.70 -5.26
CA ALA A 71 13.94 -5.00 -6.36
C ALA A 71 15.36 -5.43 -5.91
N GLY A 72 15.70 -5.29 -4.63
CA GLY A 72 17.04 -5.54 -4.11
C GLY A 72 18.03 -4.40 -4.43
N ASN A 73 19.32 -4.61 -4.16
CA ASN A 73 20.40 -3.63 -4.40
C ASN A 73 20.13 -2.24 -3.79
N ASN A 74 19.48 -2.18 -2.62
CA ASN A 74 19.05 -0.94 -1.94
C ASN A 74 18.12 -0.04 -2.77
N SER A 75 17.51 -0.56 -3.84
CA SER A 75 16.48 0.17 -4.58
C SER A 75 15.23 0.34 -3.72
N GLU A 76 14.78 1.58 -3.55
CA GLU A 76 13.51 1.93 -2.90
C GLU A 76 12.29 1.59 -3.77
N ARG A 77 12.50 1.16 -5.02
CA ARG A 77 11.43 0.70 -5.90
C ARG A 77 10.76 -0.56 -5.34
N VAL A 78 9.47 -0.43 -5.05
CA VAL A 78 8.56 -1.53 -4.70
C VAL A 78 7.54 -1.71 -5.81
N VAL A 79 7.24 -2.95 -6.16
CA VAL A 79 6.18 -3.30 -7.12
C VAL A 79 5.12 -4.12 -6.39
N PRO A 80 3.88 -3.61 -6.22
CA PRO A 80 2.79 -4.41 -5.71
C PRO A 80 2.33 -5.42 -6.77
N VAL A 81 1.98 -6.61 -6.30
CA VAL A 81 1.37 -7.69 -7.09
C VAL A 81 0.04 -7.98 -6.42
N ILE A 82 -1.06 -7.85 -7.17
CA ILE A 82 -2.44 -7.94 -6.68
C ILE A 82 -3.06 -9.17 -7.34
N ASP A 83 -3.51 -10.12 -6.52
CA ASP A 83 -4.15 -11.38 -6.96
C ASP A 83 -3.30 -12.30 -7.85
N GLY A 84 -1.98 -12.28 -7.64
CA GLY A 84 -0.99 -13.12 -8.33
C GLY A 84 -0.26 -12.41 -9.45
#